data_AF-A0A1K0GBW2-F1
#
_entry.id   AF-A0A1K0GBW2-F1
#
_cell.length_a   1.000
_cell.length_b   1.000
_cell.length_c   1.000
_cell.angle_alpha   90.00
_cell.angle_beta   90.00
_cell.angle_gamma   90.00
#
_symmetry.space_group_name_H-M   'P 1'
#
loop_
_entity.id
_entity.type
_entity.pdbx_description
1 polymer ?
#
loop_
_entity_poly.entity_id
_entity_poly.type
_entity_poly.pdbx_seq_one_letter_code
_entity_poly.pdbx_strand_id
1 'polypeptide(L)'
;MIWGCMTWAGLGLMVYIDGKLILECYIELLEEAVPGSILKWKNIQRILPRDKLIFQQDNAHPHTAKVIKEYLEEVKLNVLAWPAMSPDLNPIEHVWQQQKKQLYQQRYTINNKAQLIAAINRFWATFPKESVQALIKSTPRRLQAVRVAKGGYTKY
;
A
#
# COMPACT_ATOMS: atom_id res chain seq x y z
N MET A 1 -11.45 -0.23 8.50
CA MET A 1 -10.52 0.27 7.46
C MET A 1 -9.52 -0.83 7.11
N ILE A 2 -8.77 -0.71 6.01
CA ILE A 2 -7.77 -1.71 5.61
C ILE A 2 -6.45 -1.00 5.33
N TRP A 3 -5.36 -1.59 5.78
CA TRP A 3 -4.01 -1.22 5.39
C TRP A 3 -3.39 -2.36 4.58
N GLY A 4 -2.56 -2.00 3.60
CA GLY A 4 -1.79 -2.96 2.84
C GLY A 4 -0.59 -2.28 2.21
N CYS A 5 0.40 -3.09 1.83
CA CYS A 5 1.60 -2.63 1.15
C CYS A 5 1.92 -3.52 -0.05
N MET A 6 2.85 -3.08 -0.89
CA MET A 6 3.29 -3.85 -2.05
C MET A 6 4.74 -3.56 -2.40
N THR A 7 5.40 -4.52 -3.04
CA THR A 7 6.71 -4.36 -3.67
C THR A 7 6.74 -5.06 -5.03
N TRP A 8 7.89 -5.07 -5.69
CA TRP A 8 8.10 -5.88 -6.88
C TRP A 8 7.79 -7.38 -6.69
N ALA A 9 7.89 -7.87 -5.46
CA ALA A 9 7.58 -9.24 -5.11
C ALA A 9 6.06 -9.54 -5.04
N GLY A 10 5.21 -8.51 -5.14
CA GLY A 10 3.75 -8.61 -5.06
C GLY A 10 3.18 -7.87 -3.84
N LEU A 11 1.91 -8.15 -3.53
CA LEU A 11 1.23 -7.57 -2.37
C LEU A 11 1.76 -8.17 -1.05
N GLY A 12 1.90 -7.32 -0.03
CA GLY A 12 2.32 -7.68 1.32
C GLY A 12 1.19 -8.26 2.16
N LEU A 13 1.30 -8.09 3.47
CA LEU A 13 0.20 -8.36 4.40
C LEU A 13 -0.90 -7.30 4.24
N MET A 14 -2.11 -7.71 4.56
CA MET A 14 -3.29 -6.86 4.62
C MET A 14 -3.81 -6.89 6.04
N VAL A 15 -3.93 -5.72 6.66
CA VAL A 15 -4.33 -5.57 8.06
C VAL A 15 -5.69 -4.86 8.13
N TYR A 16 -6.63 -5.45 8.86
CA TYR A 16 -7.92 -4.84 9.12
C TYR A 16 -7.82 -3.97 10.36
N ILE A 17 -8.15 -2.69 10.20
CA ILE A 17 -8.16 -1.71 11.28
C ILE A 17 -9.60 -1.53 11.73
N ASP A 18 -9.87 -1.81 13.00
CA ASP A 18 -11.16 -1.48 13.60
C ASP A 18 -11.22 0.01 13.94
N GLY A 19 -12.25 0.70 13.48
CA GLY A 19 -12.35 2.16 13.62
C GLY A 19 -11.35 2.95 12.75
N LYS A 20 -10.78 4.01 13.34
CA LYS A 20 -9.88 4.98 12.67
C LYS A 20 -8.43 4.64 13.00
N LEU A 21 -7.53 4.84 12.03
CA LEU A 21 -6.09 4.77 12.29
C LEU A 21 -5.68 6.04 13.05
N ILE A 22 -5.44 5.86 14.34
CA ILE A 22 -4.81 6.86 15.19
C ILE A 22 -3.30 6.60 15.25
N LEU A 23 -2.58 7.58 15.79
CA LEU A 23 -1.12 7.59 15.86
C LEU A 23 -0.56 6.35 16.56
N GLU A 24 -1.13 6.02 17.71
CA GLU A 24 -0.68 4.93 18.60
C GLU A 24 -0.82 3.58 17.90
N CYS A 25 -1.97 3.33 17.27
CA CYS A 25 -2.21 2.10 16.52
C CYS A 25 -1.38 1.98 15.24
N TYR A 26 -0.78 3.07 14.73
CA TYR A 26 0.01 3.01 13.51
C TYR A 26 1.37 2.33 13.74
N ILE A 27 2.01 2.55 14.89
CA ILE A 27 3.27 1.86 15.23
C ILE A 27 3.02 0.35 15.34
N GLU A 28 2.03 -0.05 16.14
CA GLU A 28 1.66 -1.46 16.32
C GLU A 28 1.36 -2.14 14.98
N LEU A 29 0.64 -1.44 14.11
CA LEU A 29 0.36 -1.91 12.76
C LEU A 29 1.65 -2.10 11.95
N LEU A 30 2.60 -1.17 12.00
CA LEU A 30 3.86 -1.28 11.26
C LEU A 30 4.75 -2.41 11.81
N GLU A 31 4.74 -2.62 13.13
CA GLU A 31 5.47 -3.70 13.81
C GLU A 31 5.02 -5.09 13.37
N GLU A 32 3.72 -5.26 13.10
CA GLU A 32 3.19 -6.51 12.55
C GLU A 32 3.39 -6.57 11.04
N ALA A 33 2.91 -5.55 10.33
CA ALA A 33 2.68 -5.63 8.90
C ALA A 33 3.98 -5.57 8.09
N VAL A 34 4.97 -4.78 8.52
CA VAL A 34 6.22 -4.62 7.76
C VAL A 34 7.10 -5.87 7.86
N PRO A 35 7.45 -6.39 9.05
CA PRO A 35 8.24 -7.62 9.15
C PRO A 35 7.53 -8.83 8.52
N GLY A 36 6.23 -8.97 8.73
CA GLY A 36 5.45 -10.05 8.13
C GLY A 36 5.41 -9.97 6.60
N SER A 37 5.31 -8.77 6.03
CA SER A 37 5.37 -8.59 4.57
C SER A 37 6.76 -8.90 4.02
N ILE A 38 7.82 -8.45 4.69
CA ILE A 38 9.21 -8.76 4.34
C ILE A 38 9.45 -10.27 4.36
N LEU A 39 9.00 -10.97 5.39
CA LEU A 39 9.12 -12.43 5.50
C LEU A 39 8.34 -13.13 4.37
N LYS A 40 7.10 -12.71 4.12
CA LYS A 40 6.29 -13.22 3.00
C LYS A 40 7.04 -13.09 1.67
N TRP A 41 7.62 -11.93 1.38
CA TRP A 41 8.34 -11.72 0.12
C TRP A 41 9.65 -12.51 0.04
N LYS A 42 10.40 -12.65 1.15
CA LYS A 42 11.62 -13.49 1.20
C LYS A 42 11.35 -14.94 0.83
N ASN A 43 10.17 -15.46 1.18
CA ASN A 43 9.75 -16.82 0.84
C ASN A 43 9.39 -17.00 -0.65
N ILE A 44 9.19 -15.90 -1.38
CA ILE A 44 8.82 -15.91 -2.81
C ILE A 44 10.04 -15.60 -3.68
N GLN A 45 10.89 -14.67 -3.26
CA GLN A 45 12.09 -14.27 -3.99
C GLN A 45 13.09 -13.54 -3.10
N ARG A 46 14.33 -13.39 -3.59
CA ARG A 46 15.28 -12.46 -2.99
C ARG A 46 14.72 -11.03 -3.05
N ILE A 47 14.76 -10.34 -1.91
CA ILE A 47 14.46 -8.92 -1.79
C ILE A 47 15.68 -8.18 -1.24
N LEU A 48 15.70 -6.87 -1.42
CA LEU A 48 16.74 -6.03 -0.84
C LEU A 48 16.72 -6.12 0.69
N PRO A 49 17.87 -5.97 1.36
CA PRO A 49 17.90 -5.86 2.80
C PRO A 49 17.13 -4.61 3.25
N ARG A 50 16.64 -4.62 4.50
CA ARG A 50 15.66 -3.65 5.02
C ARG A 50 16.13 -2.20 4.87
N ASP A 51 17.39 -1.95 5.19
CA ASP A 51 18.07 -0.65 5.11
C ASP A 51 18.24 -0.12 3.67
N LYS A 52 17.99 -0.96 2.65
CA LYS A 52 17.99 -0.60 1.23
C LYS A 52 16.57 -0.50 0.66
N LEU A 53 15.54 -0.83 1.44
CA LEU A 53 14.16 -0.59 1.04
C LEU A 53 13.82 0.88 1.21
N ILE A 54 13.02 1.38 0.27
CA ILE A 54 12.40 2.70 0.33
C ILE A 54 10.96 2.49 0.74
N PHE A 55 10.58 3.02 1.89
CA PHE A 55 9.23 2.98 2.41
C PHE A 55 8.45 4.19 1.89
N GLN A 56 7.43 3.93 1.07
CA GLN A 56 6.53 4.97 0.59
C GLN A 56 5.23 4.91 1.39
N GLN A 57 4.83 6.06 1.91
CA GLN A 57 3.52 6.31 2.52
C GLN A 57 3.04 7.70 2.08
N ASP A 58 1.75 7.98 2.19
CA ASP A 58 1.22 9.32 1.97
C ASP A 58 1.43 10.22 3.20
N ASN A 59 1.04 11.48 3.09
CA ASN A 59 1.17 12.47 4.16
C ASN A 59 -0.07 12.53 5.07
N ALA A 60 -0.75 11.40 5.31
CA ALA A 60 -1.84 11.37 6.29
C ALA A 60 -1.34 11.81 7.67
N HIS A 61 -2.23 12.39 8.48
CA HIS A 61 -1.87 12.97 9.79
C HIS A 61 -0.99 12.04 10.66
N PRO A 62 -1.35 10.75 10.90
CA PRO A 62 -0.50 9.86 11.70
C PRO A 62 0.89 9.64 11.06
N HIS A 63 0.99 9.54 9.74
CA HIS A 63 2.24 9.22 9.04
C HIS A 63 3.32 10.31 9.15
N THR A 64 2.90 11.55 9.38
CA THR A 64 3.80 12.73 9.41
C THR A 64 4.22 13.14 10.82
N ALA A 65 3.63 12.52 11.84
CA ALA A 65 3.90 12.84 13.23
C ALA A 65 5.35 12.50 13.62
N LYS A 66 5.90 13.26 14.58
CA LYS A 66 7.31 13.15 14.98
C LYS A 66 7.68 11.75 15.46
N VAL A 67 6.85 11.16 16.33
CA VAL A 67 7.09 9.82 16.89
C VAL A 67 7.10 8.73 15.80
N ILE A 68 6.30 8.88 14.75
CA ILE A 68 6.29 7.92 13.63
C ILE A 68 7.57 8.05 12.81
N LYS A 69 8.06 9.27 12.57
CA LYS A 69 9.33 9.50 11.88
C LYS A 69 10.51 8.91 12.66
N GLU A 70 10.56 9.19 13.97
CA GLU A 70 11.59 8.65 14.88
C GLU A 70 11.56 7.11 14.90
N TYR A 71 10.37 6.50 15.00
CA TYR A 71 10.20 5.06 14.91
C TYR A 71 10.70 4.48 13.58
N LEU A 72 10.34 5.08 12.44
CA LEU A 72 10.77 4.62 11.11
C LEU A 72 12.29 4.69 10.94
N GLU A 73 12.93 5.72 11.50
CA GLU A 73 14.39 5.85 11.55
C GLU A 73 15.03 4.78 12.43
N GLU A 74 14.52 4.54 13.63
CA GLU A 74 14.98 3.51 14.57
C GLU A 74 14.98 2.12 13.91
N VAL A 75 13.90 1.80 13.19
CA VAL A 75 13.76 0.52 12.50
C VAL A 75 14.41 0.48 11.12
N LYS A 76 15.19 1.51 10.76
CA LYS A 76 16.00 1.60 9.53
C LYS A 76 15.18 1.49 8.24
N LEU A 77 14.03 2.17 8.20
CA LEU A 77 13.23 2.32 6.98
C LEU A 77 13.44 3.72 6.39
N ASN A 78 13.99 3.77 5.18
CA ASN A 78 14.16 5.05 4.49
C ASN A 78 12.83 5.51 3.90
N VAL A 79 12.26 6.59 4.41
CA VAL A 79 10.97 7.10 3.94
C VAL A 79 11.14 7.93 2.67
N LEU A 80 10.35 7.63 1.64
CA LEU A 80 10.29 8.44 0.43
C LEU A 80 9.53 9.75 0.70
N ALA A 81 10.15 10.88 0.37
CA ALA A 81 9.44 12.15 0.37
C ALA A 81 8.28 12.09 -0.64
N TRP A 82 7.07 12.36 -0.16
CA TRP A 82 5.85 12.23 -0.96
C TRP A 82 5.13 13.57 -1.10
N PRO A 83 4.69 13.97 -2.31
CA PRO A 83 3.88 15.17 -2.48
C PRO A 83 2.47 14.99 -1.90
N ALA A 84 1.93 16.06 -1.30
CA ALA A 84 0.56 16.05 -0.81
C ALA A 84 -0.45 15.85 -1.96
N MET A 85 -1.62 15.26 -1.66
CA MET A 85 -2.73 15.09 -2.60
C MET A 85 -2.35 14.45 -3.95
N SER A 86 -1.38 13.53 -3.95
CA SER A 86 -0.90 12.85 -5.17
C SER A 86 -1.19 11.35 -5.16
N PRO A 87 -2.47 10.92 -5.06
CA PRO A 87 -2.82 9.50 -5.13
C PRO A 87 -2.53 8.90 -6.52
N ASP A 88 -2.54 9.72 -7.57
CA ASP A 88 -2.23 9.36 -8.95
C ASP A 88 -0.77 8.90 -9.12
N LEU A 89 0.13 9.31 -8.22
CA LEU A 89 1.50 8.80 -8.16
C LEU A 89 1.61 7.48 -7.40
N ASN A 90 0.68 7.15 -6.51
CA ASN A 90 0.78 5.98 -5.65
C ASN A 90 0.20 4.74 -6.36
N PRO A 91 1.03 3.77 -6.81
CA PRO A 91 0.52 2.69 -7.63
C PRO A 91 -0.40 1.72 -6.87
N ILE A 92 -0.39 1.71 -5.53
CA ILE A 92 -1.30 0.86 -4.75
C ILE A 92 -2.77 1.33 -4.85
N GLU A 93 -3.02 2.59 -5.16
CA GLU A 93 -4.38 3.12 -5.35
C GLU A 93 -5.10 2.42 -6.50
N HIS A 94 -4.35 2.01 -7.53
CA HIS A 94 -4.87 1.18 -8.61
C HIS A 94 -5.28 -0.22 -8.13
N VAL A 95 -4.56 -0.82 -7.19
CA VAL A 95 -4.93 -2.12 -6.58
C VAL A 95 -6.24 -1.96 -5.81
N TRP A 96 -6.37 -0.90 -5.01
CA TRP A 96 -7.61 -0.60 -4.29
C TRP A 96 -8.79 -0.33 -5.22
N GLN A 97 -8.56 0.38 -6.33
CA GLN A 97 -9.59 0.62 -7.34
C GLN A 97 -10.08 -0.70 -7.97
N GLN A 98 -9.15 -1.60 -8.33
CA GLN A 98 -9.50 -2.91 -8.90
C GLN A 98 -10.25 -3.78 -7.87
N GLN A 99 -9.84 -3.75 -6.61
CA GLN A 99 -10.53 -4.45 -5.52
C GLN A 99 -11.97 -3.95 -5.40
N LYS A 100 -12.17 -2.62 -5.30
CA LYS A 100 -13.51 -2.01 -5.22
C LYS A 100 -14.38 -2.39 -6.42
N LYS A 101 -13.81 -2.37 -7.64
CA LYS A 101 -14.52 -2.76 -8.86
C LYS A 101 -14.99 -4.21 -8.80
N GLN A 102 -14.13 -5.14 -8.39
CA GLN A 102 -14.48 -6.55 -8.30
C GLN A 102 -15.53 -6.82 -7.21
N LEU A 103 -15.40 -6.19 -6.04
CA LEU A 103 -16.40 -6.30 -4.98
C LEU A 103 -17.76 -5.73 -5.42
N TYR A 104 -17.76 -4.62 -6.15
CA TYR A 104 -18.98 -4.02 -6.69
C TYR A 104 -19.70 -4.92 -7.70
N GLN A 105 -18.95 -5.71 -8.49
CA GLN A 105 -19.52 -6.73 -9.38
C GLN A 105 -20.19 -7.88 -8.60
N GLN A 106 -19.71 -8.15 -7.38
CA GLN A 106 -20.22 -9.20 -6.48
C GLN A 106 -21.25 -8.68 -5.48
N ARG A 107 -21.72 -7.42 -5.62
CA ARG A 107 -22.58 -6.75 -4.62
C ARG A 107 -23.90 -7.46 -4.31
N TYR A 108 -24.42 -8.26 -5.23
CA TYR A 108 -25.66 -9.05 -5.03
C TYR A 108 -25.40 -10.42 -4.38
N THR A 109 -24.14 -10.87 -4.33
CA THR A 109 -23.74 -12.13 -3.69
C THR A 109 -23.12 -11.95 -2.31
N ILE A 110 -22.60 -10.74 -2.03
CA ILE A 110 -22.01 -10.38 -0.74
C ILE A 110 -23.10 -9.69 0.09
N ASN A 111 -23.67 -10.42 1.04
CA ASN A 111 -24.82 -10.00 1.83
C ASN A 111 -24.48 -9.66 3.28
N ASN A 112 -23.24 -9.90 3.73
CA ASN A 112 -22.80 -9.60 5.08
C ASN A 112 -21.31 -9.29 5.17
N LYS A 113 -20.89 -8.79 6.34
CA LYS A 113 -19.50 -8.39 6.63
C LYS A 113 -18.51 -9.55 6.47
N ALA A 114 -18.87 -10.77 6.86
CA ALA A 114 -17.99 -11.93 6.77
C ALA A 114 -17.71 -12.30 5.30
N GLN A 115 -18.75 -12.29 4.45
CA GLN A 115 -18.61 -12.51 3.01
C GLN A 115 -17.79 -11.41 2.35
N LEU A 116 -17.97 -10.15 2.77
CA LEU A 116 -17.17 -9.03 2.28
C LEU A 116 -15.69 -9.22 2.60
N ILE A 117 -15.36 -9.54 3.86
CA ILE A 117 -13.99 -9.81 4.31
C ILE A 117 -13.40 -11.00 3.53
N ALA A 118 -14.16 -12.08 3.34
CA ALA A 118 -13.70 -13.23 2.57
C ALA A 118 -13.40 -12.87 1.10
N ALA A 119 -14.23 -12.03 0.47
CA ALA A 119 -14.02 -11.58 -0.90
C ALA A 119 -12.80 -10.65 -1.02
N ILE A 120 -12.60 -9.74 -0.07
CA ILE A 120 -11.42 -8.86 0.02
C ILE A 120 -10.15 -9.70 0.18
N ASN A 121 -10.15 -10.66 1.11
CA ASN A 121 -9.01 -11.57 1.33
C ASN A 121 -8.69 -12.39 0.09
N ARG A 122 -9.72 -12.92 -0.59
CA ARG A 122 -9.53 -13.67 -1.84
C ARG A 122 -8.93 -12.80 -2.94
N PHE A 123 -9.44 -11.58 -3.13
CA PHE A 123 -8.86 -10.62 -4.07
C PHE A 123 -7.38 -10.39 -3.77
N TRP A 124 -7.06 -10.04 -2.52
CA TRP A 124 -5.70 -9.71 -2.11
C TRP A 124 -4.73 -10.88 -2.29
N ALA A 125 -5.16 -12.10 -1.94
CA ALA A 125 -4.35 -13.31 -2.07
C ALA A 125 -4.12 -13.75 -3.53
N THR A 126 -5.05 -13.44 -4.43
CA THR A 126 -4.99 -13.88 -5.84
C THR A 126 -4.55 -12.78 -6.81
N PHE A 127 -4.31 -11.56 -6.31
CA PHE A 127 -3.87 -10.45 -7.15
C PHE A 127 -2.51 -10.77 -7.81
N PRO A 128 -2.43 -10.79 -9.15
CA PRO A 128 -1.21 -11.25 -9.82
C PRO A 128 -0.01 -10.37 -9.51
N LYS A 129 1.13 -11.01 -9.25
CA LYS A 129 2.41 -10.32 -9.05
C LYS A 129 2.79 -9.50 -10.28
N GLU A 130 2.50 -10.01 -11.47
CA GLU A 130 2.76 -9.37 -12.75
C GLU A 130 1.97 -8.07 -12.89
N SER A 131 0.75 -8.02 -12.34
CA SER A 131 -0.06 -6.80 -12.27
C SER A 131 0.58 -5.77 -11.34
N VAL A 132 1.07 -6.16 -10.16
CA VAL A 132 1.83 -5.28 -9.26
C VAL A 132 3.09 -4.73 -9.95
N GLN A 133 3.83 -5.60 -10.64
CA GLN A 133 5.02 -5.20 -11.38
C GLN A 133 4.70 -4.23 -12.52
N ALA A 134 3.61 -4.45 -13.26
CA ALA A 134 3.16 -3.53 -14.30
C ALA A 134 2.81 -2.14 -13.73
N LEU A 135 2.19 -2.09 -12.54
CA LEU A 135 1.92 -0.85 -11.82
C LEU A 135 3.21 -0.14 -11.42
N ILE A 136 4.19 -0.86 -10.85
CA ILE A 136 5.50 -0.29 -10.49
C ILE A 136 6.27 0.19 -11.74
N LYS A 137 6.25 -0.57 -12.84
CA LYS A 137 6.83 -0.17 -14.13
C LYS A 137 6.17 1.09 -14.71
N SER A 138 4.96 1.43 -14.28
CA SER A 138 4.26 2.64 -14.74
C SER A 138 4.77 3.93 -14.07
N THR A 139 5.49 3.85 -12.96
CA THR A 139 5.91 5.02 -12.17
C THR A 139 6.64 6.09 -12.99
N PRO A 140 7.61 5.78 -13.88
CA PRO A 140 8.25 6.82 -14.70
C PRO A 140 7.26 7.58 -15.60
N ARG A 141 6.23 6.89 -16.13
CA ARG A 141 5.18 7.52 -16.94
C ARG A 141 4.25 8.38 -16.10
N ARG A 142 3.93 7.97 -14.86
CA ARG A 142 3.15 8.77 -13.90
C ARG A 142 3.88 10.07 -13.56
N LEU A 143 5.17 9.98 -13.23
CA LEU A 143 6.02 11.15 -12.96
C LEU A 143 6.11 12.09 -14.17
N GLN A 144 6.26 11.55 -15.37
CA GLN A 144 6.26 12.36 -16.59
C GLN A 144 4.91 13.07 -16.81
N ALA A 145 3.79 12.39 -16.52
CA ALA A 145 2.47 13.00 -16.62
C ALA A 145 2.31 14.18 -15.64
N VAL A 146 2.77 14.03 -14.39
CA VAL A 146 2.77 15.13 -13.40
C VAL A 146 3.65 16.28 -13.87
N ARG A 147 4.83 15.99 -14.42
CA ARG A 147 5.73 17.01 -14.97
C ARG A 147 5.06 17.79 -16.11
N VAL A 148 4.41 17.11 -17.05
CA VAL A 148 3.68 17.73 -18.16
C VAL A 148 2.50 18.56 -17.65
N ALA A 149 1.79 18.06 -16.63
CA ALA A 149 0.72 18.77 -15.94
C ALA A 149 1.22 19.89 -15.01
N LYS A 150 2.54 20.14 -14.91
CA LYS A 150 3.15 21.12 -14.02
C LYS A 150 2.72 20.97 -12.55
N GLY A 151 2.61 19.73 -12.09
CA GLY A 151 2.15 19.40 -10.73
C GLY A 151 0.63 19.25 -10.58
N GLY A 152 -0.14 19.45 -11.66
CA GLY A 152 -1.59 19.21 -11.66
C GLY A 152 -1.96 17.72 -11.73
N TYR A 153 -3.26 17.45 -11.60
CA TYR A 153 -3.83 16.10 -11.65
C TYR A 153 -3.52 15.39 -12.97
N THR A 154 -3.27 14.09 -12.90
CA THR A 154 -3.05 13.24 -14.07
C THR A 154 -4.20 12.26 -14.27
N LYS A 155 -4.14 11.48 -15.35
CA LYS A 155 -5.11 10.41 -15.67
C LYS A 155 -4.98 9.16 -14.80
N TYR A 156 -3.99 9.13 -13.90
CA TYR A 156 -3.58 7.95 -13.13
C TYR A 156 -4.23 7.87 -11.76
#